data_AF-A0A067H9Z6-F1
#
_entry.id   AF-A0A067H9Z6-F1
#
_cell.length_a   1.000
_cell.length_b   1.000
_cell.length_c   1.000
_cell.angle_alpha   90.00
_cell.angle_beta   90.00
_cell.angle_gamma   90.00
#
_symmetry.space_group_name_H-M   'P 1'
#
loop_
_entity.id
_entity.type
_entity.pdbx_description
1 polymer ?
#
loop_
_entity_poly.entity_id
_entity_poly.type
_entity_poly.pdbx_seq_one_letter_code
_entity_poly.pdbx_strand_id
1 'polypeptide(L)'
;VNQVTKDDNKLRKLGNDPQEFQAIDVQIRKWSNGKEGNIRSLLSTLQYILWPASGWKPVPLVDIIEGNAVKRSYQKALLCLHPDKLQQKGATCQQTYIAEKVLIFCRRHGLISTHLVRCD
;
A
#
# COMPACT_ATOMS: atom_id res chain seq x y z
N VAL A 1 39.96 25.07 13.74
CA VAL A 1 38.54 25.48 13.70
C VAL A 1 37.69 24.22 13.68
N ASN A 2 37.01 23.98 14.80
CA ASN A 2 35.96 22.99 15.13
C ASN A 2 35.66 21.86 14.13
N GLN A 3 35.97 20.59 14.44
CA GLN A 3 35.22 19.66 15.32
C GLN A 3 33.94 19.08 14.65
N VAL A 4 33.95 17.79 14.30
CA VAL A 4 33.24 16.69 14.99
C VAL A 4 33.27 15.44 14.09
N THR A 5 33.89 14.39 14.62
CA THR A 5 33.87 13.01 14.17
C THR A 5 32.45 12.44 14.15
N LYS A 6 32.16 11.57 13.17
CA LYS A 6 31.26 10.44 13.41
C LYS A 6 31.79 9.22 12.69
N ASP A 7 32.84 8.68 13.30
CA ASP A 7 33.24 7.30 13.19
C ASP A 7 32.06 6.34 13.49
N ASP A 8 32.23 5.14 12.93
CA ASP A 8 31.70 3.87 13.40
C ASP A 8 30.26 3.48 13.07
N ASN A 9 30.21 2.34 12.37
CA ASN A 9 29.32 1.21 12.64
C ASN A 9 27.90 1.25 12.04
N LYS A 10 27.75 0.66 10.84
CA LYS A 10 26.93 -0.57 10.68
C LYS A 10 27.06 -1.23 9.30
N LEU A 11 28.16 -1.93 9.06
CA LEU A 11 28.05 -3.15 8.26
C LEU A 11 27.41 -4.21 9.18
N ARG A 12 26.52 -5.06 8.61
CA ARG A 12 25.77 -6.17 9.26
C ARG A 12 24.40 -5.79 9.82
N LYS A 13 23.36 -6.04 9.03
CA LYS A 13 22.21 -6.82 9.47
C LYS A 13 21.67 -7.64 8.29
N LEU A 14 22.13 -8.89 8.20
CA LEU A 14 21.47 -9.94 7.43
C LEU A 14 20.42 -10.51 8.39
N GLY A 15 19.14 -10.24 8.16
CA GLY A 15 18.04 -10.77 8.97
C GLY A 15 17.02 -9.70 9.34
N ASN A 16 16.02 -9.53 8.46
CA ASN A 16 14.77 -8.78 8.64
C ASN A 16 14.82 -7.67 9.71
N ASP A 17 15.41 -6.54 9.36
CA ASP A 17 15.54 -5.40 10.27
C ASP A 17 14.18 -4.76 10.59
N PRO A 18 13.92 -4.39 11.86
CA PRO A 18 12.77 -3.55 12.22
C PRO A 18 12.78 -2.18 11.51
N GLN A 19 13.93 -1.76 10.96
CA GLN A 19 14.04 -0.52 10.19
C GLN A 19 13.32 -0.59 8.83
N GLU A 20 13.19 -1.77 8.21
CA GLU A 20 12.52 -1.93 6.92
C GLU A 20 11.01 -1.70 7.04
N PHE A 21 10.37 -2.34 8.02
CA PHE A 21 8.95 -2.11 8.33
C PHE A 21 8.70 -0.65 8.71
N GLN A 22 9.63 -0.05 9.47
CA GLN A 22 9.53 1.36 9.84
C GLN A 22 9.65 2.30 8.64
N ALA A 23 10.52 1.99 7.67
CA ALA A 23 10.61 2.72 6.40
C ALA A 23 9.31 2.60 5.59
N ILE A 24 8.72 1.41 5.54
CA ILE A 24 7.41 1.16 4.93
C ILE A 24 6.32 1.99 5.61
N ASP A 25 6.24 1.99 6.93
CA ASP A 25 5.26 2.79 7.68
C ASP A 25 5.41 4.29 7.38
N VAL A 26 6.64 4.78 7.27
CA VAL A 26 6.91 6.18 6.88
C VAL A 26 6.46 6.43 5.44
N GLN A 27 6.71 5.50 4.51
CA GLN A 27 6.29 5.62 3.12
C GLN A 27 4.76 5.61 2.99
N ILE A 28 4.07 4.72 3.71
CA ILE A 28 2.61 4.63 3.73
C ILE A 28 2.02 5.92 4.30
N ARG A 29 2.55 6.42 5.42
CA ARG A 29 2.11 7.71 6.00
C ARG A 29 2.33 8.86 5.04
N LYS A 30 3.49 8.95 4.39
CA LYS A 30 3.76 10.00 3.38
C LYS A 30 2.81 9.88 2.18
N TRP A 31 2.50 8.66 1.76
CA TRP A 31 1.60 8.40 0.65
C TRP A 31 0.15 8.77 0.98
N SER A 32 -0.30 8.46 2.21
CA SER A 32 -1.65 8.76 2.66
C SER A 32 -1.84 10.22 3.01
N ASN A 33 -0.80 10.90 3.51
CA ASN A 33 -0.85 12.29 3.93
C ASN A 33 -1.42 13.20 2.82
N GLY A 34 -2.48 13.95 3.14
CA GLY A 34 -3.17 14.84 2.19
C GLY A 34 -4.11 14.14 1.19
N LYS A 35 -4.24 12.80 1.23
CA LYS A 35 -5.18 12.02 0.39
C LYS A 35 -6.24 11.28 1.22
N GLU A 36 -6.17 11.41 2.53
CA GLU A 36 -7.05 10.78 3.51
C GLU A 36 -8.47 11.34 3.36
N GLY A 37 -9.38 10.57 2.76
CA GLY A 37 -10.76 11.00 2.47
C GLY A 37 -11.11 11.09 0.98
N ASN A 38 -10.12 11.02 0.08
CA ASN A 38 -10.38 10.89 -1.35
C ASN A 38 -9.94 9.51 -1.87
N ILE A 39 -10.88 8.56 -1.90
CA ILE A 39 -10.63 7.20 -2.38
C ILE A 39 -10.11 7.18 -3.83
N ARG A 40 -10.48 8.16 -4.69
CA ARG A 40 -9.99 8.24 -6.07
C ARG A 40 -8.49 8.51 -6.10
N SER A 41 -8.03 9.44 -5.28
CA SER A 41 -6.61 9.77 -5.14
C SER A 41 -5.80 8.60 -4.58
N LEU A 42 -6.37 7.85 -3.63
CA LEU A 42 -5.73 6.65 -3.09
C LEU A 42 -5.59 5.56 -4.14
N LEU A 43 -6.67 5.24 -4.88
CA LEU A 43 -6.62 4.23 -5.94
C LEU A 43 -5.67 4.62 -7.07
N SER A 44 -5.70 5.87 -7.52
CA SER A 44 -4.82 6.32 -8.60
C SER A 44 -3.34 6.31 -8.20
N THR A 45 -3.03 6.54 -6.92
CA THR A 45 -1.64 6.57 -6.44
C THR A 45 -1.19 5.27 -5.76
N LEU A 46 -1.99 4.21 -5.82
CA LEU A 46 -1.67 2.91 -5.20
C LEU A 46 -0.39 2.31 -5.80
N GLN A 47 -0.11 2.58 -7.08
CA GLN A 47 1.09 2.13 -7.80
C GLN A 47 2.42 2.55 -7.15
N TYR A 48 2.44 3.63 -6.36
CA TYR A 48 3.67 4.15 -5.73
C TYR A 48 4.05 3.43 -4.44
N ILE A 49 3.10 2.72 -3.82
CA ILE A 49 3.33 1.93 -2.60
C ILE A 49 3.40 0.43 -2.89
N LEU A 50 2.91 0.00 -4.05
CA LEU A 50 2.88 -1.42 -4.43
C LEU A 50 4.16 -1.82 -5.14
N TRP A 51 4.51 -3.10 -4.99
CA TRP A 51 5.62 -3.70 -5.72
C TRP A 51 5.16 -4.10 -7.14
N PRO A 52 6.08 -4.13 -8.12
CA PRO A 52 5.74 -4.40 -9.52
C PRO A 52 5.06 -5.76 -9.75
N ALA A 53 5.34 -6.76 -8.89
CA ALA A 53 4.71 -8.09 -8.97
C ALA A 53 3.35 -8.20 -8.26
N SER A 54 2.80 -7.11 -7.72
CA SER A 54 1.48 -7.11 -7.05
C SER A 54 0.34 -7.44 -8.03
N GLY A 55 0.52 -7.15 -9.32
CA GLY A 55 -0.52 -7.27 -10.34
C GLY A 55 -1.46 -6.06 -10.39
N TRP A 56 -1.15 -4.99 -9.65
CA TRP A 56 -1.87 -3.74 -9.75
C TRP A 56 -1.57 -3.02 -11.05
N LYS A 57 -2.63 -2.54 -11.72
CA LYS A 57 -2.49 -1.69 -12.90
C LYS A 57 -2.72 -0.24 -12.49
N PRO A 58 -1.82 0.69 -12.85
CA PRO A 58 -2.01 2.11 -12.58
C PRO A 58 -3.30 2.57 -13.27
N VAL A 59 -4.16 3.26 -12.53
CA VAL A 59 -5.42 3.79 -13.07
C VAL A 59 -5.38 5.31 -12.89
N PRO A 60 -5.45 6.10 -13.98
CA PRO A 60 -5.40 7.55 -13.88
C PRO A 60 -6.74 8.08 -13.32
N LEU A 61 -6.71 9.26 -12.70
CA LEU A 61 -7.92 9.86 -12.10
C LEU A 61 -9.07 10.05 -13.10
N VAL A 62 -8.76 10.27 -14.38
CA VAL A 62 -9.75 10.40 -15.47
C VAL A 62 -10.60 9.13 -15.66
N ASP A 63 -10.02 7.96 -15.42
CA ASP A 63 -10.72 6.67 -15.50
C ASP A 63 -11.50 6.34 -14.20
N ILE A 64 -11.33 7.12 -13.13
CA ILE A 64 -11.93 6.87 -11.81
C ILE A 64 -12.84 8.03 -11.38
N ILE A 65 -13.52 8.66 -12.35
CA ILE A 65 -14.48 9.74 -12.08
C ILE A 65 -15.81 9.15 -11.60
N GLU A 66 -16.32 8.17 -12.36
CA GLU A 66 -17.61 7.53 -12.12
C GLU A 66 -17.60 6.56 -10.93
N GLY A 67 -18.69 6.52 -10.18
CA GLY A 67 -18.83 5.62 -9.02
C GLY A 67 -18.62 4.14 -9.38
N ASN A 68 -19.06 3.71 -10.57
CA ASN A 68 -18.84 2.34 -11.07
C ASN A 68 -17.35 2.04 -11.31
N ALA A 69 -16.59 3.01 -11.82
CA ALA A 69 -15.16 2.83 -12.07
C ALA A 69 -14.34 2.83 -10.77
N VAL A 70 -14.71 3.68 -9.79
CA VAL A 70 -14.18 3.65 -8.41
C VAL A 70 -14.37 2.26 -7.82
N LYS A 71 -15.60 1.74 -7.91
CA LYS A 71 -16.00 0.44 -7.37
C LYS A 71 -15.18 -0.71 -7.98
N ARG A 72 -15.05 -0.76 -9.31
CA ARG A 72 -14.25 -1.78 -10.01
C ARG A 72 -12.77 -1.70 -9.64
N SER A 73 -12.21 -0.50 -9.57
CA SER A 73 -10.80 -0.29 -9.22
C SER A 73 -10.52 -0.66 -7.76
N TYR A 74 -11.44 -0.32 -6.86
CA TYR A 74 -11.38 -0.72 -5.46
C TYR A 74 -11.45 -2.24 -5.29
N GLN A 75 -12.38 -2.93 -5.96
CA GLN A 75 -12.44 -4.39 -5.96
C GLN A 75 -11.14 -5.03 -6.44
N LYS A 76 -10.55 -4.51 -7.53
CA LYS A 76 -9.23 -4.97 -8.00
C LYS A 76 -8.15 -4.76 -6.94
N ALA A 77 -8.17 -3.64 -6.22
CA ALA A 77 -7.19 -3.34 -5.17
C ALA A 77 -7.34 -4.32 -4.01
N LEU A 78 -8.58 -4.59 -3.57
CA LEU A 78 -8.88 -5.59 -2.54
C LEU A 78 -8.34 -6.98 -2.94
N LEU A 79 -8.54 -7.40 -4.19
CA LEU A 79 -8.07 -8.70 -4.68
C LEU A 79 -6.53 -8.78 -4.75
N CYS A 80 -5.87 -7.70 -5.17
CA CYS A 80 -4.41 -7.66 -5.24
C CYS A 80 -3.76 -7.65 -3.85
N LEU A 81 -4.42 -7.00 -2.87
CA LEU A 81 -3.93 -6.84 -1.50
C LEU A 81 -4.50 -7.88 -0.52
N HIS A 82 -5.27 -8.85 -1.01
CA HIS A 82 -5.85 -9.88 -0.15
C HIS A 82 -4.78 -10.84 0.34
N PRO A 83 -4.69 -11.14 1.66
CA PRO A 83 -3.66 -12.01 2.21
C PRO A 83 -3.62 -13.40 1.55
N ASP A 84 -4.79 -13.97 1.21
CA ASP A 84 -4.87 -15.26 0.47
C ASP A 84 -4.14 -15.22 -0.88
N LYS A 85 -4.34 -14.14 -1.66
CA LYS A 85 -3.70 -13.99 -2.98
C LYS A 85 -2.21 -13.69 -2.87
N LEU A 86 -1.80 -13.00 -1.81
CA LEU A 86 -0.39 -12.74 -1.52
C LEU A 86 0.33 -14.01 -1.10
N GLN A 87 -0.31 -14.86 -0.29
CA GLN A 87 0.22 -16.16 0.11
C GLN A 87 0.36 -17.10 -1.10
N GLN A 88 -0.64 -17.14 -1.98
CA GLN A 88 -0.58 -17.92 -3.23
C GLN A 88 0.56 -17.49 -4.16
N LYS A 89 0.93 -16.19 -4.14
CA LYS A 89 2.00 -15.63 -4.97
C LYS A 89 3.39 -15.71 -4.33
N GLY A 90 3.52 -16.29 -3.12
CA GLY A 90 4.77 -16.34 -2.40
C GLY A 90 5.28 -14.96 -1.96
N ALA A 91 4.37 -14.06 -1.57
CA ALA A 91 4.74 -12.72 -1.13
C ALA A 91 5.61 -12.74 0.13
N THR A 92 6.56 -11.80 0.22
CA THR A 92 7.44 -11.67 1.38
C THR A 92 6.71 -11.06 2.58
N CYS A 93 7.23 -11.23 3.80
CA CYS A 93 6.65 -10.64 5.01
C CYS A 93 6.44 -9.12 4.88
N GLN A 94 7.38 -8.42 4.24
CA GLN A 94 7.30 -6.99 3.95
C GLN A 94 6.10 -6.65 3.05
N GLN A 95 5.89 -7.42 1.98
CA GLN A 95 4.80 -7.20 1.02
C GLN A 95 3.43 -7.44 1.64
N THR A 96 3.29 -8.51 2.42
CA THR A 96 2.06 -8.80 3.18
C THR A 96 1.74 -7.67 4.15
N TYR A 97 2.76 -7.13 4.84
CA TYR A 97 2.59 -6.00 5.75
C TYR A 97 2.14 -4.71 5.02
N ILE A 98 2.80 -4.34 3.92
CA ILE A 98 2.40 -3.19 3.09
C ILE A 98 0.94 -3.33 2.65
N ALA A 99 0.60 -4.50 2.11
CA ALA A 99 -0.73 -4.77 1.60
C ALA A 99 -1.79 -4.65 2.68
N GLU A 100 -1.57 -5.24 3.86
CA GLU A 100 -2.50 -5.16 4.98
C GLU A 100 -2.72 -3.71 5.42
N LYS A 101 -1.64 -2.94 5.61
CA LYS A 101 -1.74 -1.53 6.01
C LYS A 101 -2.50 -0.68 5.00
N VAL A 102 -2.19 -0.84 3.72
CA VAL A 102 -2.83 -0.11 2.64
C VAL A 102 -4.29 -0.53 2.48
N LEU A 103 -4.59 -1.82 2.65
CA LEU A 103 -5.94 -2.36 2.62
C LEU A 103 -6.80 -1.77 3.74
N ILE A 104 -6.28 -1.76 4.98
CA ILE A 104 -6.93 -1.14 6.13
C ILE A 104 -7.17 0.35 5.86
N PHE A 105 -6.18 1.05 5.31
CA PHE A 105 -6.28 2.46 4.99
C PHE A 105 -7.39 2.72 3.96
N CYS A 106 -7.39 1.99 2.85
CA CYS A 106 -8.40 2.11 1.80
C CYS A 106 -9.80 1.74 2.32
N ARG A 107 -9.93 0.74 3.21
CA ARG A 107 -11.21 0.37 3.84
C ARG A 107 -11.74 1.46 4.77
N ARG A 108 -10.87 2.08 5.58
CA ARG A 108 -11.25 3.13 6.52
C ARG A 108 -11.73 4.40 5.82
N HIS A 109 -11.07 4.79 4.72
CA HIS A 109 -11.40 6.00 3.98
C HIS A 109 -12.35 5.75 2.79
N GLY A 110 -12.53 4.49 2.40
CA GLY A 110 -13.43 4.04 1.34
C GLY A 110 -14.62 3.30 1.92
N LEU A 111 -15.43 3.94 2.77
CA LEU A 111 -16.78 3.48 3.14
C LEU A 111 -17.73 3.53 1.92
N ILE A 112 -17.38 2.82 0.87
CA ILE A 112 -18.28 2.46 -0.22
C ILE A 112 -19.02 1.22 0.27
N SER A 113 -20.17 1.48 0.88
CA SER A 113 -21.37 0.64 1.03
C SER A 113 -21.14 -0.87 1.22
N THR A 114 -21.64 -1.33 2.36
CA THR A 114 -21.68 -2.68 2.95
C THR A 114 -22.25 -3.82 2.09
N HIS A 115 -22.22 -3.74 0.76
CA HIS A 115 -22.82 -4.71 -0.17
C HIS A 115 -21.94 -4.95 -1.42
N LEU A 116 -20.66 -5.26 -1.26
CA LEU A 116 -19.84 -5.60 -2.43
C LEU A 116 -18.69 -6.59 -2.25
N VAL A 117 -18.76 -7.45 -1.25
CA VAL A 117 -17.92 -8.65 -1.20
C VAL A 117 -18.75 -9.81 -0.67
N ARG A 118 -19.88 -10.07 -1.34
CA ARG A 118 -20.60 -11.35 -1.25
C ARG A 118 -21.26 -11.60 -2.60
N CYS A 119 -20.44 -12.09 -3.53
CA CYS A 119 -20.94 -12.87 -4.65
C CYS A 119 -20.12 -14.16 -4.61
N ASP A 120 -20.76 -15.18 -4.03
CA ASP A 120 -20.62 -16.57 -4.46
C ASP A 120 -21.19 -16.67 -5.89
#